data_AF-A0A1Y3A2I6-F1
#
_entry.id   AF-A0A1Y3A2I6-F1
#
_cell.length_a   1.000
_cell.length_b   1.000
_cell.length_c   1.000
_cell.angle_alpha   90.00
_cell.angle_beta   90.00
_cell.angle_gamma   90.00
#
_symmetry.space_group_name_H-M   'P 1'
#
loop_
_entity.id
_entity.type
_entity.pdbx_description
1 polymer ?
#
loop_
_entity_poly.entity_id
_entity_poly.type
_entity_poly.pdbx_seq_one_letter_code
_entity_poly.pdbx_strand_id
1 'polypeptide(L)' 'MDLTESTLRDRARAYAEAEPLYDVERQHVETVPKTFAGDEYGRRDAQWIVRWYFRRYLGEYPDRDPRHPQADFPHH' A
#
# COMPACT_ATOMS: atom_id res chain seq x y z
N MET A 1 -24.10 -4.76 2.26
CA MET A 1 -23.63 -3.56 2.97
C MET A 1 -23.94 -2.38 2.07
N ASP A 2 -24.75 -1.43 2.55
CA ASP A 2 -25.02 -0.20 1.80
C ASP A 2 -23.84 0.77 1.91
N LEU A 3 -23.29 1.18 0.77
CA LEU A 3 -22.18 2.13 0.67
C LEU A 3 -22.75 3.55 0.60
N THR A 4 -23.10 4.09 1.77
CA THR A 4 -23.44 5.52 1.91
C THR A 4 -22.20 6.33 2.27
N GLU A 5 -22.23 7.64 2.04
CA GLU A 5 -21.15 8.56 2.43
C GLU A 5 -20.82 8.47 3.93
N SER A 6 -21.84 8.42 4.79
CA SER A 6 -21.66 8.25 6.23
C SER A 6 -20.93 6.95 6.57
N THR A 7 -21.37 5.85 5.97
CA THR A 7 -20.79 4.52 6.17
C THR A 7 -19.32 4.46 5.71
N LEU A 8 -18.98 5.18 4.63
CA LEU A 8 -17.60 5.32 4.16
C LEU A 8 -16.76 6.13 5.13
N ARG A 9 -17.27 7.28 5.61
CA ARG A 9 -16.54 8.15 6.53
C ARG A 9 -16.26 7.47 7.87
N ASP A 10 -17.24 6.74 8.39
CA ASP A 10 -17.10 6.00 9.65
C ASP A 10 -16.07 4.87 9.51
N ARG A 11 -16.08 4.15 8.38
CA ARG A 11 -15.08 3.11 8.09
C ARG A 11 -13.68 3.68 7.86
N ALA A 12 -13.56 4.80 7.16
CA ALA A 12 -12.28 5.48 6.97
C ALA A 12 -11.68 5.93 8.31
N ARG A 13 -12.53 6.44 9.22
CA ARG A 13 -12.11 6.80 10.57
C ARG A 13 -11.67 5.56 11.37
N ALA A 14 -12.48 4.51 11.39
CA ALA A 14 -12.14 3.28 12.10
C ALA A 14 -10.84 2.65 11.58
N TYR A 15 -10.62 2.70 10.26
CA TYR A 15 -9.38 2.27 9.63
C TYR A 15 -8.19 3.11 10.08
N ALA A 16 -8.32 4.45 10.06
CA ALA A 16 -7.28 5.36 10.52
C ALA A 16 -6.88 5.14 11.99
N GLU A 17 -7.84 4.81 12.85
CA GLU A 17 -7.60 4.54 14.27
C GLU A 17 -6.97 3.16 14.52
N ALA A 18 -7.30 2.16 13.69
CA ALA A 18 -6.84 0.78 13.88
C ALA A 18 -5.50 0.46 13.20
N GLU A 19 -5.14 1.18 12.13
CA GLU A 19 -4.01 0.86 11.27
C GLU A 19 -2.71 1.57 11.72
N PRO A 20 -1.69 0.84 12.22
CA PRO A 20 -0.48 1.45 12.76
C PRO A 20 0.36 2.23 11.73
N LEU A 21 0.23 1.91 10.44
CA LEU A 21 0.98 2.57 9.36
C LEU A 21 0.13 3.61 8.62
N TYR A 22 -1.03 3.99 9.14
CA TYR A 22 -1.98 4.86 8.44
C TYR A 22 -1.36 6.21 8.03
N ASP A 23 -0.61 6.87 8.92
CA ASP A 23 0.00 8.16 8.60
C ASP A 23 1.05 8.05 7.49
N VAL A 24 1.86 6.99 7.52
CA VAL A 24 2.85 6.69 6.48
C VAL A 24 2.16 6.40 5.15
N GLU A 25 1.09 5.62 5.20
CA GLU A 25 0.28 5.28 4.03
C GLU A 25 -0.35 6.51 3.41
N ARG A 26 -1.04 7.34 4.20
CA ARG A 26 -1.67 8.58 3.72
C ARG A 26 -0.63 9.47 3.02
N GLN A 27 0.53 9.66 3.65
CA GLN A 27 1.60 10.48 3.08
C GLN A 27 2.08 9.93 1.74
N HIS A 28 2.36 8.61 1.66
CA HIS A 28 2.89 8.01 0.43
C HIS A 28 1.86 7.96 -0.70
N VAL A 29 0.57 7.74 -0.39
CA VAL A 29 -0.51 7.80 -1.40
C VAL A 29 -0.59 9.18 -2.05
N GLU A 30 -0.30 10.25 -1.32
CA GLU A 30 -0.33 11.62 -1.86
C GLU A 30 0.94 12.02 -2.64
N THR A 31 2.10 11.50 -2.25
CA THR A 31 3.40 11.91 -2.80
C THR A 31 3.88 11.03 -3.94
N VAL A 32 3.73 9.70 -3.83
CA VAL A 32 4.26 8.73 -4.78
C VAL A 32 3.77 8.97 -6.21
N PRO A 33 2.47 9.20 -6.49
CA PRO A 33 2.02 9.46 -7.85
C PRO A 33 2.69 10.68 -8.49
N LYS A 34 2.97 11.73 -7.70
CA LYS A 34 3.64 12.95 -8.18
C LYS A 34 5.11 12.69 -8.48
N THR A 35 5.78 11.93 -7.62
CA THR A 35 7.19 11.53 -7.80
C THR A 35 7.36 10.64 -9.05
N PHE A 36 6.43 9.72 -9.30
CA PHE A 36 6.43 8.90 -10.51
C PHE A 36 6.15 9.72 -11.77
N ALA A 37 5.23 10.68 -11.72
CA ALA A 37 4.94 11.56 -12.85
C ALA A 37 6.13 12.47 -13.23
N GLY A 38 7.04 12.73 -12.29
CA GLY A 38 8.25 13.52 -12.52
C GLY A 38 9.50 12.71 -12.88
N ASP A 39 9.42 11.37 -13.00
CA ASP A 39 10.59 10.46 -13.10
C ASP A 39 11.62 10.60 -11.95
N GLU A 40 11.19 11.14 -10.80
CA GLU A 40 12.05 11.36 -9.62
C GLU A 40 12.01 10.19 -8.63
N TYR A 41 11.47 9.03 -9.03
CA TYR A 41 11.28 7.90 -8.13
C TYR A 41 12.52 7.00 -8.07
N GLY A 42 12.86 6.58 -6.85
CA GLY A 42 13.93 5.63 -6.60
C GLY A 42 13.42 4.20 -6.43
N ARG A 43 14.37 3.27 -6.31
CA ARG A 43 14.07 1.86 -6.00
C ARG A 43 13.27 1.71 -4.69
N ARG A 44 13.43 2.63 -3.73
CA ARG A 44 12.73 2.57 -2.44
C ARG A 44 11.23 2.87 -2.58
N ASP A 45 10.87 3.80 -3.46
CA ASP A 45 9.47 4.15 -3.75
C ASP A 45 8.75 2.97 -4.40
N ALA A 46 9.39 2.33 -5.39
CA ALA A 46 8.85 1.13 -6.04
C ALA A 46 8.70 -0.04 -5.04
N GLN A 47 9.69 -0.27 -4.17
CA GLN A 47 9.60 -1.29 -3.12
C GLN A 47 8.46 -1.02 -2.13
N TRP A 48 8.23 0.25 -1.78
CA TRP A 48 7.13 0.63 -0.90
C TRP A 48 5.79 0.25 -1.52
N ILE A 49 5.54 0.57 -2.80
CA ILE A 49 4.31 0.22 -3.51
C ILE A 49 4.08 -1.30 -3.51
N VAL A 50 5.10 -2.08 -3.84
CA VAL A 50 5.00 -3.55 -3.88
C VAL A 50 4.66 -4.09 -2.49
N ARG A 51 5.40 -3.69 -1.45
CA ARG A 51 5.14 -4.14 -0.07
C ARG A 51 3.79 -3.68 0.44
N TRP A 52 3.36 -2.48 0.07
CA TRP A 52 2.04 -1.94 0.38
C TRP A 52 0.94 -2.76 -0.29
N TYR A 53 1.05 -3.04 -1.59
CA TYR A 53 0.12 -3.88 -2.35
C TYR A 53 -0.02 -5.28 -1.73
N PHE A 54 1.09 -5.93 -1.38
CA PHE A 54 1.06 -7.25 -0.72
C PHE A 54 0.41 -7.20 0.67
N ARG A 55 0.67 -6.16 1.46
CA ARG A 55 0.08 -6.00 2.80
C ARG A 55 -1.42 -5.73 2.73
N ARG A 56 -1.86 -5.00 1.70
CA ARG A 56 -3.25 -4.53 1.52
C ARG A 56 -4.09 -5.41 0.62
N TYR A 57 -3.53 -6.52 0.12
CA TYR A 57 -4.29 -7.44 -0.72
C TYR A 57 -5.40 -8.10 0.11
N LEU A 58 -6.64 -7.67 -0.12
CA LEU A 58 -7.84 -8.21 0.51
C LEU A 58 -8.33 -9.43 -0.29
N GLY A 59 -7.64 -10.57 -0.14
CA GLY A 59 -7.97 -11.84 -0.81
C GLY A 59 -6.85 -12.89 -0.72
N GLU A 60 -7.04 -14.06 -1.33
CA GLU A 60 -5.91 -14.97 -1.58
C GLU A 60 -5.06 -14.41 -2.71
N TYR A 61 -3.79 -14.12 -2.41
CA TYR A 61 -2.84 -13.65 -3.41
C TYR A 61 -2.71 -14.70 -4.52
N PRO A 62 -3.05 -14.40 -5.79
CA PRO A 62 -3.14 -15.41 -6.85
C PRO A 62 -1.78 -16.06 -7.19
N ASP A 63 -0.66 -15.41 -6.85
CA ASP A 63 0.69 -15.89 -7.17
C ASP A 63 1.48 -16.33 -5.92
N ARG A 64 0.83 -17.04 -5.00
CA ARG A 64 1.56 -17.77 -3.94
C ARG A 64 2.18 -19.06 -4.50
N ASP A 65 2.88 -18.98 -5.62
CA ASP A 65 3.74 -20.07 -6.06
C ASP A 65 4.97 -20.11 -5.14
N PRO A 66 5.18 -21.17 -4.34
CA PRO A 66 6.34 -21.30 -3.47
C PRO A 66 7.69 -21.31 -4.21
N ARG A 67 7.69 -21.32 -5.55
CA ARG A 67 8.88 -21.27 -6.41
C ARG A 67 9.28 -19.86 -6.85
N HIS A 68 8.52 -18.83 -6.50
CA HIS A 68 8.95 -17.45 -6.74
C HIS A 68 9.64 -16.94 -5.47
N PRO A 69 10.99 -16.95 -5.38
CA PRO A 69 11.65 -16.24 -4.31
C PRO A 69 11.17 -14.80 -4.42
N GLN A 70 10.62 -14.28 -3.32
CA GLN A 70 10.69 -12.85 -3.04
C GLN A 70 12.08 -12.43 -3.44
N ALA A 71 12.19 -11.63 -4.51
CA ALA A 71 13.48 -11.10 -4.91
C ALA A 71 14.06 -10.46 -3.65
N ASP A 72 15.14 -11.04 -3.14
CA ASP A 72 15.97 -10.45 -2.11
C ASP A 72 16.26 -9.04 -2.60
N PHE A 73 15.58 -8.04 -2.04
CA PHE A 73 15.96 -6.66 -2.21
C PHE A 73 17.09 -6.44 -1.20
N PRO A 74 18.36 -6.41 -1.63
CA PRO A 74 19.46 -6.27 -0.71
C PRO A 74 19.34 -4.92 -0.01
N HIS A 75 19.34 -4.97 1.32
CA HIS A 75 19.67 -3.82 2.15
C HIS A 75 21.15 -3.52 1.93
N HIS A 76 21.45 -2.49 1.16
CA HIS A 76 22.78 -1.89 1.14
C HIS A 76 22.70 -0.36 1.09
#